data_AF-A0A538HH95-F1
#
_entry.id   AF-A0A538HH95-F1
#
_cell.length_a   1.000
_cell.length_b   1.000
_cell.length_c   1.000
_cell.angle_alpha   90.00
_cell.angle_beta   90.00
_cell.angle_gamma   90.00
#
_symmetry.space_group_name_H-M   'P 1'
#
loop_
_entity.id
_entity.type
_entity.pdbx_description
1 polymer ?
#
loop_
_entity_poly.entity_id
_entity_poly.type
_entity_poly.pdbx_seq_one_letter_code
_entity_poly.pdbx_strand_id
1 'polypeptide(L)'
;MRALRTLAAAAVATGVLAGPVLACGGGWMGVNLVAKPGTKAALRAAYLTAHPELTPGRVGGPVPGRTYYGSYSGTRYAVATFGAYPTIFRADQHGRWHVRRQTHGGICTNVVPIDLIMAWSLEHWGGRCFVEPAR
;
A
#
# COMPACT_ATOMS: atom_id res chain seq x y z
N MET A 1 -24.43 64.65 -24.16
CA MET A 1 -25.40 63.70 -23.56
C MET A 1 -26.14 62.97 -24.66
N ARG A 2 -25.85 61.68 -24.89
CA ARG A 2 -26.76 60.65 -25.42
C ARG A 2 -26.03 59.30 -25.37
N ALA A 3 -26.65 58.35 -24.67
CA ALA A 3 -26.06 57.11 -24.19
C ALA A 3 -25.95 56.05 -25.29
N LEU A 4 -24.80 55.38 -25.40
CA LEU A 4 -24.68 54.13 -26.14
C LEU A 4 -25.22 52.98 -25.27
N ARG A 5 -26.23 52.28 -25.78
CA ARG A 5 -26.82 51.08 -25.19
C ARG A 5 -25.91 49.88 -25.47
N THR A 6 -25.27 49.38 -24.43
CA THR A 6 -24.46 48.15 -24.44
C THR A 6 -25.40 46.94 -24.46
N LEU A 7 -25.43 46.19 -25.57
CA LEU A 7 -26.15 44.91 -25.66
C LEU A 7 -25.28 43.78 -25.10
N ALA A 8 -25.89 43.00 -24.22
CA ALA A 8 -25.28 41.95 -23.42
C ALA A 8 -24.99 40.66 -24.20
N ALA A 9 -24.06 39.89 -23.64
CA ALA A 9 -23.46 38.67 -24.14
C ALA A 9 -24.42 37.45 -24.20
N ALA A 10 -24.08 36.49 -25.06
CA ALA A 10 -24.30 35.06 -24.81
C ALA A 10 -23.28 34.24 -25.62
N ALA A 11 -22.19 33.80 -24.96
CA ALA A 11 -21.27 32.81 -25.51
C ALA A 11 -21.87 31.42 -25.29
N VAL A 12 -22.20 30.70 -26.37
CA VAL A 12 -22.66 29.31 -26.30
C VAL A 12 -21.43 28.41 -26.24
N ALA A 13 -21.03 28.02 -25.03
CA ALA A 13 -20.05 26.95 -24.81
C ALA A 13 -20.79 25.62 -24.72
N THR A 14 -20.92 24.89 -25.83
CA THR A 14 -21.33 23.48 -25.81
C THR A 14 -20.15 22.62 -25.39
N GLY A 15 -20.10 22.31 -24.09
CA GLY A 15 -19.15 21.34 -23.53
C GLY A 15 -19.42 19.95 -24.09
N VAL A 16 -18.44 19.39 -24.81
CA VAL A 16 -18.40 17.95 -25.05
C VAL A 16 -18.11 17.30 -23.69
N LEU A 17 -19.14 16.71 -23.09
CA LEU A 17 -18.98 15.81 -21.95
C LEU A 17 -18.22 14.57 -22.45
N ALA A 18 -16.89 14.59 -22.32
CA ALA A 18 -16.11 13.36 -22.31
C ALA A 18 -16.53 12.58 -21.07
N GLY A 19 -17.53 11.70 -21.23
CA GLY A 19 -17.91 10.77 -20.18
C GLY A 19 -16.70 9.92 -19.78
N PRO A 20 -16.50 9.63 -18.48
CA PRO A 20 -15.44 8.73 -18.06
C PRO A 20 -15.69 7.38 -18.72
N VAL A 21 -14.77 6.98 -19.60
CA VAL A 21 -14.71 5.62 -20.11
C VAL A 21 -14.50 4.72 -18.88
N LEU A 22 -15.54 3.98 -18.51
CA LEU A 22 -15.42 2.85 -17.59
C LEU A 22 -14.49 1.84 -18.27
N ALA A 23 -13.20 1.94 -17.94
CA ALA A 23 -12.18 1.02 -18.42
C ALA A 23 -12.58 -0.40 -18.00
N CYS A 24 -12.74 -1.26 -19.02
CA CYS A 24 -13.05 -2.67 -18.86
C CYS A 24 -12.10 -3.35 -17.87
N GLY A 25 -12.70 -4.13 -16.96
CA GLY A 25 -12.00 -4.84 -15.90
C GLY A 25 -10.96 -5.83 -16.43
N GLY A 26 -9.70 -5.49 -16.21
CA GLY A 26 -8.52 -6.36 -16.27
C GLY A 26 -7.35 -5.75 -15.50
N GLY A 27 -7.64 -4.80 -14.61
CA GLY A 27 -6.67 -3.99 -13.92
C GLY A 27 -6.24 -4.67 -12.62
N TRP A 28 -4.96 -4.94 -12.53
CA TRP A 28 -4.28 -5.28 -11.29
C TRP A 28 -4.78 -4.42 -10.13
N MET A 29 -5.32 -5.06 -9.09
CA MET A 29 -5.95 -4.35 -7.96
C MET A 29 -4.95 -3.97 -6.87
N GLY A 30 -3.71 -4.48 -6.96
CA GLY A 30 -2.62 -4.15 -6.06
C GLY A 30 -2.02 -2.78 -6.39
N VAL A 31 -2.07 -1.87 -5.43
CA VAL A 31 -1.42 -0.56 -5.53
C VAL A 31 -0.19 -0.55 -4.64
N ASN A 32 0.99 -0.34 -5.24
CA ASN A 32 2.22 -0.12 -4.49
C ASN A 32 2.21 1.28 -3.86
N LEU A 33 2.46 1.36 -2.55
CA LEU A 33 2.38 2.59 -1.79
C LEU A 33 3.71 2.87 -1.09
N VAL A 34 4.03 4.15 -0.91
CA VAL A 34 5.23 4.56 -0.18
C VAL A 34 5.00 4.47 1.33
N ALA A 35 5.82 3.66 2.01
CA ALA A 35 5.80 3.55 3.47
C ALA A 35 6.36 4.82 4.14
N LYS A 36 5.48 5.78 4.41
CA LYS A 36 5.80 7.03 5.13
C LYS A 36 6.27 6.76 6.56
N PRO A 37 6.97 7.70 7.23
CA PRO A 37 7.44 7.53 8.61
C PRO A 37 6.34 7.08 9.59
N GLY A 38 5.15 7.69 9.53
CA GLY A 38 4.02 7.30 10.37
C GLY A 38 3.53 5.86 10.11
N THR A 39 3.62 5.36 8.87
CA THR A 39 3.32 3.96 8.56
C THR A 39 4.34 3.04 9.20
N LYS A 40 5.64 3.34 9.07
CA LYS A 40 6.71 2.54 9.69
C LYS A 40 6.60 2.51 11.22
N ALA A 41 6.25 3.64 11.84
CA ALA A 41 6.01 3.72 13.27
C ALA A 41 4.80 2.86 13.71
N ALA A 42 3.70 2.91 12.95
CA ALA A 42 2.52 2.09 13.25
C ALA A 42 2.78 0.58 13.08
N LEU A 43 3.57 0.19 12.06
CA LEU A 43 4.01 -1.19 11.88
C LEU A 43 4.89 -1.65 13.05
N ARG A 44 5.80 -0.79 13.52
CA ARG A 44 6.63 -1.08 14.70
C ARG A 44 5.78 -1.27 15.96
N ALA A 45 4.78 -0.41 16.16
CA ALA A 45 3.85 -0.54 17.28
C ALA A 45 3.11 -1.88 17.21
N ALA A 46 2.57 -2.25 16.05
CA ALA A 46 1.91 -3.54 15.86
C ALA A 46 2.85 -4.73 16.08
N TYR A 47 4.11 -4.61 15.66
CA TYR A 47 5.14 -5.62 15.90
C TYR A 47 5.39 -5.81 17.40
N LEU A 48 5.57 -4.73 18.15
CA LEU A 48 5.78 -4.78 19.60
C LEU A 48 4.56 -5.31 20.36
N THR A 49 3.34 -4.97 19.94
CA THR A 49 2.12 -5.53 20.52
C THR A 49 2.04 -7.04 20.33
N ALA A 50 2.50 -7.56 19.18
CA ALA A 50 2.50 -8.99 18.89
C ALA A 50 3.66 -9.76 19.57
N HIS A 51 4.65 -9.06 20.12
CA HIS A 51 5.86 -9.63 20.73
C HIS A 51 6.12 -8.96 22.09
N PRO A 52 5.25 -9.19 23.09
CA PRO A 52 5.32 -8.52 24.40
C PRO A 52 6.60 -8.84 25.17
N GLU A 53 7.30 -9.91 24.83
CA GLU A 53 8.61 -10.29 25.38
C GLU A 53 9.75 -9.34 24.94
N LEU A 54 9.56 -8.56 23.87
CA LEU A 54 10.58 -7.66 23.36
C LEU A 54 10.57 -6.32 24.10
N THR A 55 11.73 -5.88 24.56
CA THR A 55 11.88 -4.53 25.11
C THR A 55 11.74 -3.49 23.98
N PRO A 56 10.79 -2.53 24.06
CA PRO A 56 10.57 -1.56 23.00
C PRO A 56 11.84 -0.80 22.59
N GLY A 57 12.68 -0.40 23.54
CA GLY A 57 13.95 0.30 23.25
C GLY A 57 14.96 -0.50 22.41
N ARG A 58 14.79 -1.81 22.29
CA ARG A 58 15.67 -2.70 21.50
C ARG A 58 15.17 -2.96 20.08
N VAL A 59 13.92 -2.65 19.78
CA VAL A 59 13.36 -2.80 18.44
C VAL A 59 13.51 -1.46 17.72
N GLY A 60 14.37 -1.39 16.71
CA GLY A 60 14.55 -0.20 15.89
C GLY A 60 13.38 0.07 14.93
N GLY A 61 13.61 0.95 13.96
CA GLY A 61 12.77 1.02 12.77
C GLY A 61 12.94 -0.23 11.89
N PRO A 62 12.09 -0.42 10.88
CA PRO A 62 12.27 -1.52 9.95
C PRO A 62 13.55 -1.33 9.13
N VAL A 63 14.19 -2.43 8.72
CA VAL A 63 15.44 -2.41 7.96
C VAL A 63 15.29 -1.53 6.70
N PRO A 64 16.23 -0.61 6.43
CA PRO A 64 16.14 0.32 5.32
C PRO A 64 15.94 -0.35 3.94
N GLY A 65 14.93 0.13 3.21
CA GLY A 65 14.54 -0.38 1.89
C GLY A 65 13.95 -1.80 1.88
N ARG A 66 13.65 -2.37 3.05
CA ARG A 66 13.01 -3.68 3.22
C ARG A 66 11.62 -3.53 3.83
N THR A 67 10.90 -2.50 3.36
CA THR A 67 9.53 -2.25 3.74
C THR A 67 8.70 -2.12 2.48
N TYR A 68 7.85 -3.11 2.25
CA TYR A 68 6.90 -3.14 1.15
C TYR A 68 5.54 -2.77 1.71
N TYR A 69 4.84 -1.86 1.04
CA TYR A 69 3.55 -1.35 1.51
C TYR A 69 2.63 -1.17 0.31
N GLY A 70 1.36 -1.49 0.49
CA GLY A 70 0.41 -1.44 -0.59
C GLY A 70 -1.02 -1.62 -0.15
N SER A 71 -1.93 -1.44 -1.10
CA SER A 71 -3.37 -1.64 -0.91
C SER A 71 -3.90 -2.62 -1.94
N TYR A 72 -4.77 -3.53 -1.51
CA TYR A 72 -5.50 -4.43 -2.39
C TYR A 72 -6.97 -4.41 -1.98
N SER A 73 -7.85 -4.05 -2.92
CA SER A 73 -9.30 -3.96 -2.68
C SER A 73 -9.65 -3.16 -1.41
N GLY A 74 -8.97 -2.03 -1.19
CA GLY A 74 -9.16 -1.16 -0.01
C GLY A 74 -8.50 -1.65 1.28
N THR A 75 -7.95 -2.86 1.31
CA THR A 75 -7.22 -3.39 2.46
C THR A 75 -5.73 -3.12 2.31
N ARG A 76 -5.12 -2.53 3.34
CA ARG A 76 -3.68 -2.25 3.36
C ARG A 76 -2.88 -3.43 3.88
N TYR A 77 -1.77 -3.72 3.21
CA TYR A 77 -0.80 -4.75 3.58
C TYR A 77 0.59 -4.13 3.66
N ALA A 78 1.44 -4.69 4.51
CA ALA A 78 2.85 -4.36 4.52
C ALA A 78 3.69 -5.60 4.82
N VAL A 79 4.92 -5.62 4.32
CA VAL A 79 5.97 -6.53 4.75
C VAL A 79 7.12 -5.67 5.27
N ALA A 80 7.56 -5.91 6.50
CA ALA A 80 8.66 -5.17 7.09
C ALA A 80 9.51 -6.07 7.98
N THR A 81 10.81 -5.81 7.99
CA THR A 81 11.78 -6.59 8.78
C THR A 81 12.24 -5.76 9.97
N PHE A 82 11.93 -6.22 11.19
CA PHE A 82 12.36 -5.59 12.46
C PHE A 82 13.41 -6.42 13.21
N GLY A 83 13.52 -7.71 12.92
CA GLY A 83 14.50 -8.64 13.50
C GLY A 83 15.14 -9.50 12.41
N ALA A 84 15.34 -10.79 12.68
CA ALA A 84 15.98 -11.71 11.73
C ALA A 84 15.12 -11.95 10.47
N TYR A 85 13.79 -11.88 10.60
CA TYR A 85 12.88 -12.28 9.54
C TYR A 85 11.82 -11.23 9.18
N PRO A 86 11.33 -11.22 7.92
CA PRO A 86 10.24 -10.35 7.49
C PRO A 86 8.94 -10.70 8.19
N THR A 87 8.19 -9.67 8.56
CA THR A 87 6.86 -9.78 9.16
C THR A 87 5.81 -9.20 8.23
N ILE A 88 4.72 -9.95 8.02
CA ILE A 88 3.58 -9.55 7.21
C ILE A 88 2.54 -8.91 8.11
N PHE A 89 2.08 -7.73 7.72
CA PHE A 89 1.07 -6.94 8.41
C PHE A 89 -0.15 -6.72 7.51
N ARG A 90 -1.32 -6.61 8.15
CA ARG A 90 -2.56 -6.21 7.49
C ARG A 90 -3.27 -5.17 8.36
N ALA A 91 -3.79 -4.12 7.74
CA ALA A 91 -4.64 -3.16 8.41
C ALA A 91 -6.09 -3.67 8.48
N ASP A 92 -6.76 -3.45 9.60
CA ASP A 92 -8.21 -3.63 9.72
C ASP A 92 -8.99 -2.45 9.11
N GLN A 93 -10.32 -2.52 9.16
CA GLN A 93 -11.22 -1.48 8.64
C GLN A 93 -11.06 -0.12 9.35
N HIS A 94 -10.55 -0.12 10.58
CA HIS A 94 -10.24 1.09 11.35
C HIS A 94 -8.80 1.58 11.10
N GLY A 95 -8.07 0.93 10.19
CA GLY A 95 -6.70 1.26 9.86
C GLY A 95 -5.67 0.84 10.89
N ARG A 96 -6.03 -0.01 11.86
CA ARG A 96 -5.10 -0.54 12.85
C ARG A 96 -4.32 -1.70 12.24
N TRP A 97 -3.01 -1.70 12.43
CA TRP A 97 -2.12 -2.73 11.90
C TRP A 97 -2.06 -3.93 12.83
N HIS A 98 -2.11 -5.12 12.23
CA HIS A 98 -1.99 -6.39 12.92
C HIS A 98 -0.92 -7.25 12.25
N VAL A 99 -0.11 -7.95 13.04
CA VAL A 99 0.79 -9.00 12.53
C VAL A 99 -0.08 -10.16 12.04
N ARG A 100 0.13 -10.55 10.79
CA ARG A 100 -0.53 -11.72 10.19
C ARG A 100 0.35 -12.95 10.22
N ARG A 101 1.66 -12.77 10.05
CA ARG A 101 2.64 -13.84 10.04
C ARG A 101 4.04 -13.26 10.14
N GLN A 102 4.87 -13.80 11.03
CA GLN A 102 6.32 -13.70 10.89
C GLN A 102 6.77 -14.81 9.94
N THR A 103 7.53 -14.45 8.92
CA THR A 103 7.98 -15.38 7.89
C THR A 103 9.37 -15.90 8.23
N HIS A 104 9.87 -16.90 7.52
CA HIS A 104 11.30 -17.25 7.50
C HIS A 104 11.91 -16.84 6.14
N GLY A 105 11.49 -15.69 5.61
CA GLY A 105 11.86 -15.17 4.29
C GLY A 105 10.75 -15.32 3.23
N GLY A 106 9.91 -16.36 3.35
CA GLY A 106 8.85 -16.62 2.38
C GLY A 106 7.57 -15.80 2.58
N ILE A 107 7.16 -15.07 1.55
CA ILE A 107 5.92 -14.28 1.43
C ILE A 107 5.00 -15.00 0.44
N CYS A 108 3.93 -15.61 0.93
CA CYS A 108 3.10 -16.51 0.13
C CYS A 108 1.72 -15.93 -0.21
N THR A 109 1.14 -16.35 -1.34
CA THR A 109 -0.12 -15.78 -1.88
C THR A 109 -1.35 -16.07 -1.02
N ASN A 110 -1.27 -17.02 -0.09
CA ASN A 110 -2.34 -17.29 0.88
C ASN A 110 -2.36 -16.29 2.05
N VAL A 111 -1.35 -15.42 2.17
CA VAL A 111 -1.26 -14.38 3.22
C VAL A 111 -1.28 -12.97 2.62
N VAL A 112 -0.60 -12.77 1.48
CA VAL A 112 -0.54 -11.51 0.75
C VAL A 112 -1.13 -11.71 -0.64
N PRO A 113 -2.03 -10.82 -1.13
CA PRO A 113 -2.53 -10.89 -2.49
C PRO A 113 -1.41 -10.88 -3.54
N ILE A 114 -1.55 -11.73 -4.58
CA ILE A 114 -0.53 -11.87 -5.63
C ILE A 114 -0.24 -10.55 -6.36
N ASP A 115 -1.26 -9.71 -6.57
CA ASP A 115 -1.10 -8.40 -7.19
C ASP A 115 -0.11 -7.51 -6.42
N LEU A 116 -0.11 -7.58 -5.09
CA LEU A 116 0.82 -6.82 -4.26
C LEU A 116 2.22 -7.40 -4.29
N ILE A 117 2.35 -8.73 -4.22
CA ILE A 117 3.65 -9.43 -4.32
C ILE A 117 4.37 -8.99 -5.60
N MET A 118 3.64 -8.98 -6.71
CA MET A 118 4.16 -8.60 -8.01
C MET A 118 4.39 -7.09 -8.13
N ALA A 119 3.51 -6.24 -7.56
CA ALA A 119 3.74 -4.78 -7.51
C ALA A 119 4.96 -4.38 -6.67
N TRP A 120 5.40 -5.26 -5.77
CA TRP A 120 6.59 -5.13 -4.95
C TRP A 120 7.83 -5.78 -5.57
N SER A 121 7.69 -6.39 -6.75
CA SER A 121 8.76 -7.08 -7.49
C SER A 121 9.46 -8.15 -6.64
N LEU A 122 8.71 -8.91 -5.83
CA LEU A 122 9.27 -10.03 -5.07
C LEU A 122 9.63 -11.19 -6.00
N GLU A 123 10.70 -11.90 -5.68
CA GLU A 123 11.22 -12.99 -6.50
C GLU A 123 10.50 -14.29 -6.19
N HIS A 124 10.17 -15.07 -7.24
CA HIS A 124 9.59 -16.39 -7.05
C HIS A 124 10.63 -17.31 -6.42
N TRP A 125 10.25 -17.98 -5.33
CA TRP A 125 11.12 -18.93 -4.64
C TRP A 125 10.68 -20.37 -4.87
N GLY A 126 9.37 -20.62 -4.76
CA GLY A 126 8.82 -21.96 -4.94
C GLY A 126 7.34 -22.04 -4.60
N GLY A 127 6.60 -22.87 -5.33
CA GLY A 127 5.15 -23.00 -5.18
C GLY A 127 4.45 -21.65 -5.28
N ARG A 128 3.70 -21.28 -4.23
CA ARG A 128 2.98 -20.00 -4.10
C ARG A 128 3.71 -18.98 -3.21
N CYS A 129 5.03 -19.11 -3.06
CA CYS A 129 5.83 -18.31 -2.15
C CYS A 129 6.95 -17.56 -2.88
N PHE A 130 7.24 -16.37 -2.36
CA PHE A 130 8.15 -15.38 -2.93
C PHE A 130 9.10 -14.88 -1.84
N VAL A 131 10.22 -14.31 -2.22
CA VAL A 131 11.22 -13.74 -1.31
C VAL A 131 11.54 -12.30 -1.70
N GLU A 132 12.10 -11.55 -0.75
CA GLU A 132 12.69 -10.25 -1.08
C GLU A 132 13.84 -10.45 -2.08
N PRO A 133 14.00 -9.58 -3.09
CA PRO A 133 15.11 -9.65 -4.03
C PRO A 133 16.48 -9.64 -3.35
N ALA A 134 17.40 -10.43 -3.89
CA ALA A 134 18.81 -10.34 -3.49
C ALA A 134 19.35 -8.93 -3.85
N ARG A 135 20.11 -8.32 -2.95
CA ARG A 135 20.79 -7.05 -3.20
C ARG A 135 22.26 -7.26 -3.46
#